data_AF-W1YPD8-F1
#
_entry.id   AF-W1YPD8-F1
#
_cell.length_a   1.000
_cell.length_b   1.000
_cell.length_c   1.000
_cell.angle_alpha   90.00
_cell.angle_beta   90.00
_cell.angle_gamma   90.00
#
_symmetry.space_group_name_H-M   'P 1'
#
loop_
_entity.id
_entity.type
_entity.pdbx_description
1 polymer ?
#
loop_
_entity_poly.entity_id
_entity_poly.type
_entity_poly.pdbx_seq_one_letter_code
_entity_poly.pdbx_strand_id
1 'polypeptide(L)'
;MNFNRLVRVNKFNKKQQEAIRLLALKELEDLTLEEIALRVGVDRKTLYNWQKEEDFKKAVNHQALLSIADYSPIVLKNAHDFLNSKDEKVKIKGVELVMKAIEAQEQAEEQARKEKEQALDVDTFLKQFGL
;
A
#
# COMPACT_ATOMS: atom_id res chain seq x y z
N MET A 1 -14.73 2.56 -1.75
CA MET A 1 -13.71 2.78 -0.72
C MET A 1 -13.23 4.22 -0.76
N ASN A 2 -13.06 4.91 0.38
CA ASN A 2 -12.43 6.22 0.41
C ASN A 2 -10.92 6.03 0.64
N PHE A 3 -10.20 5.65 -0.41
CA PHE A 3 -8.73 5.53 -0.38
C PHE A 3 -8.01 6.88 -0.16
N ASN A 4 -8.80 7.97 -0.13
CA ASN A 4 -8.37 9.36 0.08
C ASN A 4 -8.41 9.79 1.56
N ARG A 5 -7.83 9.01 2.49
CA ARG A 5 -7.10 9.71 3.57
C ARG A 5 -5.78 10.12 2.96
N LEU A 6 -5.84 11.20 2.18
CA LEU A 6 -4.70 11.87 1.58
C LEU A 6 -3.65 12.00 2.68
N VAL A 7 -2.59 11.20 2.57
CA VAL A 7 -1.35 11.48 3.28
C VAL A 7 -1.02 12.90 2.85
N ARG A 8 -1.21 13.87 3.75
CA ARG A 8 -1.00 15.27 3.40
C ARG A 8 0.45 15.38 2.97
N VAL A 9 0.69 15.56 1.67
CA VAL A 9 2.04 15.65 1.09
C VAL A 9 2.87 16.71 1.83
N ASN A 10 2.21 17.74 2.35
CA ASN A 10 2.79 18.83 3.14
C ASN A 10 3.19 18.47 4.60
N LYS A 11 2.92 17.25 5.09
CA LYS A 11 3.31 16.82 6.44
C LYS A 11 4.78 16.39 6.54
N PHE A 12 5.34 15.90 5.43
CA PHE A 12 6.71 15.40 5.38
C PHE A 12 7.64 16.43 4.76
N ASN A 13 8.84 16.56 5.32
CA ASN A 13 9.87 17.39 4.70
C ASN A 13 10.40 16.73 3.41
N LYS A 14 11.14 17.48 2.59
CA LYS A 14 11.66 17.00 1.29
C LYS A 14 12.46 15.69 1.39
N LYS A 15 13.27 15.53 2.44
CA LYS A 15 14.05 14.31 2.66
C LYS A 15 13.16 13.12 3.00
N GLN A 16 12.16 13.33 3.85
CA GLN A 16 11.16 12.32 4.18
C GLN A 16 10.31 11.93 2.97
N GLN A 17 9.94 12.89 2.11
CA GLN A 17 9.22 12.62 0.86
C GLN A 17 10.05 11.74 -0.09
N GLU A 18 11.33 12.05 -0.28
CA GLU A 18 12.21 11.21 -1.11
C GLU A 18 12.46 9.84 -0.48
N ALA A 19 12.62 9.77 0.84
CA ALA A 19 12.71 8.50 1.56
C ALA A 19 11.45 7.65 1.37
N ILE A 20 10.26 8.26 1.42
CA ILE A 20 8.98 7.57 1.17
C ILE A 20 8.95 6.98 -0.25
N ARG A 21 9.37 7.77 -1.26
CA ARG A 21 9.43 7.32 -2.65
C ARG A 21 10.38 6.13 -2.84
N LEU A 22 11.60 6.23 -2.30
CA LEU A 22 12.62 5.18 -2.42
C LEU A 22 12.26 3.92 -1.63
N LEU A 23 11.71 4.07 -0.42
CA LEU A 23 11.29 2.94 0.41
C LEU A 23 10.12 2.16 -0.22
N ALA A 24 9.20 2.86 -0.90
CA ALA A 24 8.09 2.23 -1.61
C ALA A 24 8.54 1.31 -2.74
N LEU A 25 9.73 1.55 -3.32
CA LEU A 25 10.30 0.80 -4.44
C LEU A 25 11.50 -0.05 -4.03
N LYS A 26 11.86 -0.08 -2.73
CA LYS A 26 13.09 -0.68 -2.23
C LYS A 26 13.33 -2.10 -2.73
N GLU A 27 12.32 -2.96 -2.63
CA GLU A 27 12.44 -4.38 -3.05
C GLU A 27 12.44 -4.54 -4.57
N LEU A 28 11.91 -3.58 -5.33
CA LEU A 28 11.90 -3.63 -6.80
C LEU A 28 13.25 -3.17 -7.38
N GLU A 29 13.88 -2.20 -6.73
CA GLU A 29 15.18 -1.64 -7.13
C GLU A 29 16.37 -2.30 -6.40
N ASP A 30 16.13 -3.39 -5.64
CA ASP A 30 17.12 -4.09 -4.82
C ASP A 30 17.93 -3.16 -3.89
N LEU A 31 17.29 -2.10 -3.38
CA LEU A 31 17.95 -1.10 -2.55
C LEU A 31 18.11 -1.58 -1.11
N THR A 32 19.26 -1.25 -0.54
CA THR A 32 19.50 -1.36 0.89
C THR A 32 19.05 -0.09 1.63
N LEU A 33 18.77 -0.22 2.93
CA LEU A 33 18.49 0.94 3.77
C LEU A 33 19.67 1.90 3.88
N GLU A 34 20.90 1.39 3.72
CA GLU A 34 22.11 2.21 3.71
C GLU A 34 22.15 3.11 2.47
N GLU A 35 21.88 2.54 1.29
CA GLU A 35 21.84 3.29 0.03
C GLU A 35 20.70 4.31 0.02
N ILE A 36 19.53 3.96 0.56
CA ILE A 36 18.42 4.91 0.67
C ILE A 36 18.80 6.07 1.60
N ALA A 37 19.37 5.79 2.77
CA ALA A 37 19.82 6.83 3.70
C ALA A 37 20.85 7.76 3.03
N LEU A 38 21.80 7.19 2.29
CA LEU A 38 22.80 7.92 1.52
C LEU A 38 22.16 8.82 0.44
N ARG A 39 21.24 8.28 -0.37
CA ARG A 39 20.55 9.03 -1.45
C ARG A 39 19.69 10.17 -0.91
N VAL A 40 19.04 9.95 0.23
CA VAL A 40 18.23 10.97 0.93
C VAL A 40 19.10 12.01 1.65
N GLY A 41 20.36 11.67 1.93
CA GLY A 41 21.28 12.52 2.69
C GLY A 41 20.95 12.57 4.18
N VAL A 42 20.67 11.43 4.79
CA VAL A 42 20.47 11.24 6.24
C VAL A 42 21.28 10.07 6.76
N ASP A 43 21.50 10.02 8.07
CA ASP A 43 22.06 8.83 8.68
C ASP A 43 21.00 7.69 8.73
N ARG A 44 21.49 6.45 8.72
CA ARG A 44 20.64 5.26 8.77
C ARG A 44 19.75 5.21 10.01
N LYS A 45 20.20 5.73 11.15
CA LYS A 45 19.42 5.73 12.40
C LYS A 45 18.22 6.66 12.28
N THR A 46 18.36 7.81 11.62
CA THR A 46 17.28 8.74 11.30
C THR A 46 16.24 8.07 10.41
N LEU A 47 16.66 7.41 9.33
CA LEU A 47 15.74 6.67 8.44
C LEU A 47 15.00 5.56 9.20
N TYR A 48 15.70 4.82 10.06
CA TYR A 48 15.12 3.78 10.91
C TYR A 48 14.10 4.34 11.90
N ASN A 49 14.35 5.51 12.47
CA ASN A 49 13.40 6.17 13.38
C ASN A 49 12.13 6.62 12.64
N TRP A 50 12.25 7.20 11.45
CA TRP A 50 11.08 7.56 10.63
C TRP A 50 10.22 6.34 10.31
N GLN A 51 10.84 5.21 9.97
CA GLN A 51 10.11 3.97 9.72
C GLN A 51 9.35 3.44 10.94
N LYS A 52 9.58 3.93 12.16
CA LYS A 52 8.77 3.58 13.34
C LYS A 52 7.52 4.42 13.46
N GLU A 53 7.50 5.61 12.88
CA GLU A 53 6.36 6.54 12.93
C GLU A 53 5.22 6.00 12.08
N GLU A 54 4.02 5.88 12.67
CA GLU A 54 2.87 5.26 12.02
C GLU A 54 2.44 6.02 10.75
N ASP A 55 2.46 7.35 10.80
CA ASP A 55 2.14 8.19 9.65
C ASP A 55 3.12 8.01 8.50
N PHE A 56 4.41 7.87 8.80
CA PHE A 56 5.45 7.65 7.81
C PHE A 56 5.30 6.27 7.17
N LYS A 57 5.05 5.22 7.96
CA LYS A 57 4.73 3.87 7.43
C LYS A 57 3.53 3.89 6.49
N LYS A 58 2.44 4.56 6.89
CA LYS A 58 1.24 4.72 6.05
C LYS A 58 1.56 5.44 4.74
N ALA A 59 2.43 6.45 4.79
CA ALA A 59 2.88 7.18 3.60
C ALA A 59 3.68 6.29 2.63
N VAL A 60 4.61 5.49 3.15
CA VAL A 60 5.37 4.51 2.33
C VAL A 60 4.44 3.52 1.66
N ASN A 61 3.51 2.92 2.42
CA ASN A 61 2.55 1.95 1.87
C ASN A 61 1.62 2.58 0.83
N HIS A 62 1.15 3.81 1.08
CA HIS A 62 0.33 4.54 0.13
C HIS A 62 1.10 4.85 -1.16
N GLN A 63 2.37 5.28 -1.05
CA GLN A 63 3.22 5.52 -2.20
C GLN A 63 3.48 4.23 -2.99
N ALA A 64 3.69 3.09 -2.32
CA ALA A 64 3.84 1.79 -2.99
C ALA A 64 2.57 1.42 -3.77
N LEU A 65 1.38 1.62 -3.20
CA LEU A 65 0.11 1.40 -3.89
C LEU A 65 -0.07 2.31 -5.11
N LEU A 66 0.32 3.59 -5.01
CA LEU A 66 0.30 4.50 -6.16
C LEU A 66 1.25 4.02 -7.25
N SER A 67 2.45 3.59 -6.89
CA SER A 67 3.43 3.06 -7.84
C SER A 67 2.93 1.79 -8.54
N ILE A 68 2.06 0.98 -7.93
CA ILE A 68 1.44 -0.20 -8.59
C ILE A 68 0.60 0.22 -9.80
N ALA A 69 -0.04 1.40 -9.78
CA ALA A 69 -0.82 1.87 -10.92
C ALA A 69 0.04 2.02 -12.19
N ASP A 70 1.31 2.43 -12.02
CA ASP A 70 2.27 2.56 -13.13
C ASP A 70 2.70 1.19 -13.69
N TYR A 71 2.69 0.15 -12.85
CA TYR A 71 2.97 -1.23 -13.27
C TYR A 71 1.71 -2.01 -13.68
N SER A 72 0.51 -1.48 -13.43
CA SER A 72 -0.76 -2.17 -13.66
C SER A 72 -0.90 -2.73 -15.08
N PRO A 73 -0.52 -2.01 -16.15
CA PRO A 73 -0.57 -2.56 -17.51
C PRO A 73 0.39 -3.73 -17.75
N ILE A 74 1.60 -3.67 -17.17
CA ILE A 74 2.62 -4.73 -17.31
C ILE A 74 2.24 -5.94 -16.47
N VAL A 75 1.72 -5.74 -15.26
CA VAL A 75 1.21 -6.80 -14.39
C VAL A 75 0.00 -7.47 -15.03
N LEU A 76 -0.94 -6.71 -15.60
CA LEU A 76 -2.09 -7.24 -16.34
C LEU A 76 -1.65 -8.01 -17.59
N LYS A 77 -0.70 -7.47 -18.35
CA LYS A 77 -0.13 -8.17 -19.51
C LYS A 77 0.55 -9.47 -19.09
N ASN A 78 1.38 -9.46 -18.04
CA ASN A 78 2.05 -10.65 -17.57
C ASN A 78 1.04 -11.67 -17.02
N ALA A 79 0.03 -11.24 -16.26
CA ALA A 79 -1.05 -12.12 -15.81
C ALA A 79 -1.83 -12.74 -16.99
N HIS A 80 -2.13 -11.95 -18.03
CA HIS A 80 -2.73 -12.43 -19.28
C HIS A 80 -1.82 -13.45 -19.99
N ASP A 81 -0.52 -13.17 -20.09
CA ASP A 81 0.46 -14.06 -20.71
C ASP A 81 0.63 -15.36 -19.90
N PHE A 82 0.53 -15.30 -18.56
CA PHE A 82 0.49 -16.46 -17.67
C PHE A 82 -0.77 -17.31 -17.88
N LEU A 83 -1.95 -16.69 -17.95
CA LEU A 83 -3.24 -17.37 -18.19
C LEU A 83 -3.31 -18.03 -19.57
N ASN A 84 -2.61 -17.47 -20.55
CA ASN A 84 -2.53 -17.99 -21.92
C ASN A 84 -1.25 -18.79 -22.19
N SER A 85 -0.48 -19.12 -21.15
CA SER A 85 0.71 -19.96 -21.25
C SER A 85 0.34 -21.35 -21.77
N LYS A 86 1.23 -21.94 -22.58
CA LYS A 86 1.14 -23.35 -23.00
C LYS A 86 1.58 -24.32 -21.90
N ASP A 87 2.23 -23.82 -20.84
CA ASP A 87 2.61 -24.58 -19.65
C ASP A 87 1.50 -24.50 -18.60
N GLU A 88 0.86 -25.64 -18.33
CA GLU A 88 -0.28 -25.76 -17.43
C GLU A 88 0.06 -25.39 -15.97
N LYS A 89 1.30 -25.64 -15.51
CA LYS A 89 1.71 -25.28 -14.13
C LYS A 89 1.83 -23.77 -13.97
N VAL A 90 2.38 -23.12 -15.00
CA VAL A 90 2.50 -21.66 -15.09
C VAL A 90 1.10 -21.03 -15.10
N LYS A 91 0.17 -21.60 -15.87
CA LYS A 91 -1.23 -21.17 -15.95
C LYS A 91 -1.96 -21.27 -14.60
N ILE A 92 -1.88 -22.42 -13.93
CA ILE A 92 -2.53 -22.65 -12.62
C ILE A 92 -2.01 -21.64 -11.58
N LYS A 93 -0.70 -21.38 -11.56
CA LYS A 93 -0.10 -20.43 -10.62
C LYS A 93 -0.55 -18.99 -10.90
N GLY A 94 -0.74 -18.63 -12.18
CA GLY A 94 -1.32 -17.35 -12.58
C GLY A 94 -2.76 -17.19 -12.09
N VAL A 95 -3.60 -18.21 -12.27
CA VAL A 95 -4.98 -18.24 -11.76
C VAL A 95 -5.02 -18.08 -10.24
N GLU A 96 -4.18 -18.83 -9.52
CA GLU A 96 -4.11 -18.80 -8.05
C GLU A 96 -3.75 -17.41 -7.52
N LEU A 97 -2.80 -16.72 -8.17
CA LEU A 97 -2.41 -15.36 -7.79
C LEU A 97 -3.56 -14.35 -7.98
N VAL A 98 -4.30 -14.45 -9.10
CA VAL A 98 -5.46 -13.58 -9.36
C VAL A 98 -6.57 -13.85 -8.34
N MET A 99 -6.89 -15.11 -8.06
CA MET A 99 -7.90 -15.46 -7.05
C MET A 99 -7.55 -14.91 -5.67
N LYS A 100 -6.29 -15.07 -5.22
CA LYS A 100 -5.84 -14.52 -3.94
C LYS A 100 -5.95 -12.99 -3.88
N ALA A 101 -5.69 -12.31 -4.99
CA ALA A 101 -5.84 -10.86 -5.07
C ALA A 101 -7.32 -10.43 -4.95
N ILE A 102 -8.23 -11.15 -5.61
CA ILE A 102 -9.68 -10.93 -5.50
C ILE A 102 -10.16 -11.17 -4.06
N GLU A 103 -9.79 -12.29 -3.46
CA GLU A 103 -10.15 -12.62 -2.07
C GLU A 103 -9.65 -11.56 -1.08
N ALA A 104 -8.41 -11.10 -1.23
CA ALA A 104 -7.86 -10.04 -0.39
C ALA A 104 -8.63 -8.71 -0.55
N GLN A 105 -9.06 -8.38 -1.77
CA GLN A 105 -9.88 -7.20 -2.01
C GLN A 105 -11.28 -7.32 -1.39
N GLU A 106 -11.94 -8.47 -1.54
CA GLU A 106 -13.26 -8.73 -0.95
C GLU A 106 -13.22 -8.62 0.57
N GLN A 107 -12.21 -9.22 1.21
CA GLN A 107 -11.99 -9.12 2.66
C GLN A 107 -11.78 -7.66 3.10
N ALA A 108 -11.01 -6.88 2.33
CA ALA A 108 -10.80 -5.47 2.61
C ALA A 108 -12.10 -4.64 2.48
N GLU A 109 -12.94 -4.95 1.47
CA GLU A 109 -14.26 -4.32 1.30
C GLU A 109 -15.22 -4.67 2.44
N GLU A 110 -15.27 -5.94 2.85
CA GLU A 110 -16.14 -6.41 3.92
C GLU A 110 -15.74 -5.81 5.27
N GLN A 111 -14.43 -5.77 5.57
CA GLN A 111 -13.91 -5.12 6.76
C GLN A 111 -14.26 -3.62 6.77
N ALA A 112 -14.09 -2.93 5.64
CA ALA A 112 -14.45 -1.52 5.52
C ALA A 112 -15.97 -1.27 5.65
N ARG A 113 -16.82 -2.23 5.27
CA ARG A 113 -18.28 -2.17 5.53
C ARG A 113 -18.58 -2.31 7.01
N LYS A 114 -18.01 -3.32 7.68
CA LYS A 114 -18.19 -3.54 9.13
C LYS A 114 -17.76 -2.34 9.96
N GLU A 115 -16.63 -1.72 9.61
CA GLU A 115 -16.15 -0.50 10.29
C GLU A 115 -17.08 0.70 10.12
N LYS A 116 -17.70 0.85 8.93
CA LYS A 116 -18.71 1.90 8.71
C LYS A 116 -20.01 1.64 9.46
N GLU A 117 -20.46 0.39 9.50
CA GLU A 117 -21.67 -0.01 10.23
C GLU A 117 -21.49 0.25 11.74
N GLN A 118 -20.34 -0.14 12.32
CA GLN A 118 -20.02 0.15 13.72
C GLN A 118 -19.92 1.65 14.01
N ALA A 119 -19.33 2.44 13.11
CA ALA A 119 -19.27 3.89 13.29
C ALA A 119 -20.67 4.54 13.28
N LEU A 120 -21.57 4.10 12.39
CA LEU A 120 -22.96 4.56 12.35
C LEU A 120 -23.73 4.16 13.62
N ASP A 121 -23.48 2.97 14.16
CA ASP A 121 -24.11 2.47 15.38
C ASP A 121 -23.72 3.34 16.59
N VAL A 122 -22.43 3.67 16.74
CA VAL A 122 -21.95 4.56 17.82
C VAL A 122 -22.57 5.96 17.70
N ASP A 123 -22.60 6.55 16.50
CA ASP A 123 -23.22 7.86 16.29
C ASP A 123 -24.73 7.84 16.59
N THR A 124 -25.40 6.74 16.26
CA THR A 124 -26.83 6.56 16.54
C THR A 124 -27.08 6.42 18.04
N PHE A 125 -26.22 5.68 18.74
CA PHE A 125 -26.24 5.55 20.19
C PHE A 125 -26.05 6.90 20.88
N LEU A 126 -25.04 7.69 20.49
CA LEU A 126 -24.78 9.00 21.09
C LEU A 126 -25.97 9.97 20.91
N LYS A 127 -26.59 9.99 19.72
CA LYS A 127 -27.81 10.78 19.46
C LYS A 127 -28.99 10.41 20.35
N GLN A 128 -29.14 9.14 20.75
CA GLN A 128 -30.21 8.72 21.66
C GLN A 128 -30.04 9.31 23.07
N PHE A 129 -28.82 9.64 23.48
CA PHE A 129 -28.53 10.27 24.77
C PHE A 129 -28.47 11.80 24.71
N GLY A 130 -28.76 12.41 23.55
CA GLY A 130 -28.73 13.87 23.37
C GLY A 130 -27.33 14.49 23.46
N LEU A 131 -26.30 13.67 23.22
CA LEU A 131 -24.89 14.07 23.14
C LEU A 131 -24.44 14.27 21.68
#